data_AF-A0AAV5A3D6-F1
#
_entry.id   AF-A0AAV5A3D6-F1
#
_cell.length_a   1.000
_cell.length_b   1.000
_cell.length_c   1.000
_cell.angle_alpha   90.00
_cell.angle_beta   90.00
_cell.angle_gamma   90.00
#
_symmetry.space_group_name_H-M   'P 1'
#
loop_
_entity.id
_entity.type
_entity.pdbx_description
1 polymer ?
#
loop_
_entity_poly.entity_id
_entity_poly.type
_entity_poly.pdbx_seq_one_letter_code
_entity_poly.pdbx_strand_id
1 'polypeptide(L)'
;MTHDHSEAEWHSIRPWSHRIAFQVREITSVSITFILRSVVASHSEALATLGEDSDDDEDTRVPTILDALNGGLVVKVNDNHWQPVIVNVDDNEEAIVIVYGLHPRKRYEIQLHIVAYDEHIVEEINTTSVNEIVSVPPLSTVPDPENRDIPPTLTPPMTPVRSSPPRPINPEERAPQLRKQISLFAAEREDLISQLKITRRESQRTEAALKSEIESLKRASEKHSAVEHRTRQKVLALQEAVKQANTAASDIEQKVKGIEDLLPSLNQQAKEAQTLHNRTKRELERKKTELGMSLGEGTKAVQNLQGELNTICVKMDKLTGKKEKLEKETIPHLEEKLKELRDSLERLEVQNDDERHDEESHSTRNWVSPIQRPSPQQRSSFPPSISFGSNNVSGRHVFHSPHLSDFTSYGSSNIPALLSSYSQNLPSRDSGKDHPQHSSSEQQN
;
A
#
# COMPACT_ATOMS: atom_id res chain seq x y z
N MET A 1 3.97 -68.56 -1.48
CA MET A 1 4.76 -67.36 -1.15
C MET A 1 4.66 -66.41 -2.32
N THR A 2 3.74 -65.47 -2.24
CA THR A 2 3.63 -64.29 -3.11
C THR A 2 3.11 -63.18 -2.21
N HIS A 3 3.99 -62.25 -1.86
CA HIS A 3 3.65 -61.07 -1.08
C HIS A 3 2.96 -60.07 -2.02
N ASP A 4 1.73 -59.71 -1.67
CA ASP A 4 1.00 -58.60 -2.26
C ASP A 4 1.31 -57.36 -1.41
N HIS A 5 2.05 -56.40 -1.98
CA HIS A 5 2.30 -55.10 -1.37
C HIS A 5 1.33 -54.10 -1.98
N SER A 6 0.18 -53.93 -1.33
CA SER A 6 -0.70 -52.79 -1.54
C SER A 6 -0.04 -51.52 -1.00
N GLU A 7 0.56 -50.73 -1.89
CA GLU A 7 1.00 -49.36 -1.62
C GLU A 7 -0.23 -48.48 -1.37
N ALA A 8 -0.36 -47.99 -0.13
CA ALA A 8 -1.36 -46.99 0.23
C ALA A 8 -0.88 -45.61 -0.23
N GLU A 9 -1.34 -45.19 -1.40
CA GLU A 9 -1.08 -43.87 -1.98
C GLU A 9 -1.90 -42.79 -1.25
N TRP A 10 -1.27 -42.09 -0.32
CA TRP A 10 -1.84 -40.96 0.39
C TRP A 10 -2.02 -39.77 -0.56
N HIS A 11 -3.25 -39.55 -1.03
CA HIS A 11 -3.61 -38.32 -1.71
C HIS A 11 -3.94 -37.25 -0.65
N SER A 12 -3.03 -36.30 -0.42
CA SER A 12 -3.40 -35.11 0.36
C SER A 12 -4.42 -34.33 -0.47
N ILE A 13 -5.68 -34.37 -0.06
CA ILE A 13 -6.70 -33.45 -0.56
C ILE A 13 -6.28 -32.08 -0.04
N ARG A 14 -5.55 -31.31 -0.86
CA ARG A 14 -5.33 -29.90 -0.56
C ARG A 14 -6.71 -29.23 -0.54
N PRO A 15 -7.09 -28.54 0.55
CA PRO A 15 -8.31 -27.75 0.54
C PRO A 15 -8.16 -26.71 -0.58
N TRP A 16 -9.15 -26.65 -1.47
CA TRP A 16 -9.24 -25.62 -2.50
C TRP A 16 -9.32 -24.25 -1.81
N SER A 17 -8.17 -23.59 -1.60
CA SER A 17 -8.15 -22.23 -1.11
C SER A 17 -8.66 -21.33 -2.23
N HIS A 18 -9.90 -20.86 -2.10
CA HIS A 18 -10.48 -19.90 -3.02
C HIS A 18 -9.58 -18.66 -2.99
N ARG A 19 -9.08 -18.22 -4.16
CA ARG A 19 -8.12 -17.11 -4.24
C ARG A 19 -8.80 -15.78 -3.99
N ILE A 20 -10.11 -15.72 -4.23
CA ILE A 20 -10.95 -14.54 -4.06
C ILE A 20 -12.03 -14.85 -3.03
N ALA A 21 -12.12 -14.03 -1.99
CA ALA A 21 -13.19 -14.06 -1.02
C ALA A 21 -14.24 -13.01 -1.37
N PHE A 22 -15.51 -13.41 -1.27
CA PHE A 22 -16.64 -12.51 -1.44
C PHE A 22 -17.26 -12.22 -0.07
N GLN A 23 -17.54 -10.95 0.18
CA GLN A 23 -18.20 -10.50 1.40
C GLN A 23 -19.38 -9.62 1.04
N VAL A 24 -20.57 -9.95 1.56
CA VAL A 24 -21.73 -9.06 1.45
C VAL A 24 -21.51 -7.83 2.33
N ARG A 25 -21.57 -6.65 1.72
CA ARG A 25 -21.44 -5.36 2.42
C ARG A 25 -22.79 -4.80 2.82
N GLU A 26 -23.73 -4.78 1.88
CA GLU A 26 -25.01 -4.12 2.06
C GLU A 26 -26.09 -4.85 1.26
N ILE A 27 -27.23 -5.07 1.90
CA ILE A 27 -28.44 -5.59 1.26
C ILE A 27 -29.49 -4.49 1.37
N THR A 28 -30.02 -4.04 0.24
CA THR A 28 -31.13 -3.11 0.19
C THR A 28 -32.37 -3.79 -0.41
N SER A 29 -33.48 -3.07 -0.44
CA SER A 29 -34.72 -3.58 -1.04
C SER A 29 -34.65 -3.74 -2.57
N VAL A 30 -33.68 -3.09 -3.22
CA VAL A 30 -33.56 -3.02 -4.70
C VAL A 30 -32.16 -3.34 -5.23
N SER A 31 -31.17 -3.52 -4.34
CA SER A 31 -29.80 -3.82 -4.70
C SER A 31 -29.10 -4.62 -3.61
N ILE A 32 -27.99 -5.24 -4.00
CA ILE A 32 -27.03 -5.84 -3.09
C ILE A 32 -25.62 -5.46 -3.51
N THR A 33 -24.76 -5.26 -2.53
CA THR A 33 -23.36 -4.91 -2.73
C THR A 33 -22.45 -5.96 -2.13
N PHE A 34 -21.59 -6.52 -2.97
CA PHE A 34 -20.53 -7.45 -2.61
C PHE A 34 -19.18 -6.73 -2.67
N ILE A 35 -18.28 -7.09 -1.77
CA ILE A 35 -16.86 -6.75 -1.82
C ILE A 35 -16.10 -8.03 -2.16
N LEU A 36 -15.27 -7.97 -3.20
CA LEU A 36 -14.35 -9.02 -3.60
C LEU A 36 -12.96 -8.63 -3.09
N ARG A 37 -12.32 -9.56 -2.41
CA ARG A 37 -10.97 -9.42 -1.85
C ARG A 37 -10.08 -10.57 -2.28
N SER A 38 -8.83 -10.28 -2.61
CA SER A 38 -7.81 -11.29 -2.88
C SER A 38 -7.29 -11.84 -1.54
N VAL A 39 -7.46 -13.14 -1.30
CA VAL A 39 -6.98 -13.80 -0.07
C VAL A 39 -5.45 -13.98 -0.10
N VAL A 40 -4.84 -13.91 -1.28
CA VAL A 40 -3.41 -14.14 -1.49
C VAL A 40 -2.57 -12.93 -1.06
N ALA A 41 -3.13 -11.71 -1.08
CA ALA A 41 -2.41 -10.49 -0.71
C ALA A 41 -1.94 -10.50 0.77
N SER A 42 -2.73 -11.10 1.67
CA SER A 42 -2.45 -11.10 3.12
C SER A 42 -1.34 -12.06 3.56
N HIS A 43 -0.86 -12.95 2.69
CA HIS A 43 0.29 -13.84 2.98
C HIS A 43 1.56 -13.46 2.21
N SER A 44 1.42 -12.65 1.15
CA SER A 44 2.56 -12.17 0.37
C SER A 44 3.38 -11.11 1.13
N GLU A 45 2.73 -10.20 1.87
CA GLU A 45 3.45 -9.21 2.69
C GLU A 45 4.30 -9.85 3.81
N ALA A 46 3.89 -11.00 4.34
CA ALA A 46 4.61 -11.72 5.39
C ALA A 46 5.78 -12.57 4.84
N LEU A 47 5.80 -12.90 3.55
CA LEU A 47 6.87 -13.67 2.89
C LEU A 47 7.82 -12.78 2.08
N ALA A 48 7.38 -11.61 1.63
CA ALA A 48 8.22 -10.63 0.92
C ALA A 48 9.33 -10.02 1.81
N THR A 49 9.34 -10.30 3.12
CA THR A 49 10.38 -9.84 4.05
C THR A 49 11.54 -10.83 4.24
N LEU A 50 11.54 -12.00 3.57
CA LEU A 50 12.59 -13.02 3.70
C LEU A 50 13.05 -13.57 2.33
N GLY A 51 14.02 -12.89 1.71
CA GLY A 51 14.75 -13.31 0.49
C GLY A 51 14.45 -12.36 -0.68
N GLU A 52 15.27 -11.38 -1.06
CA GLU A 52 16.73 -11.32 -1.28
C GLU A 52 17.23 -12.33 -2.35
N ASP A 53 17.58 -11.74 -3.50
CA ASP A 53 18.34 -12.24 -4.66
C ASP A 53 17.90 -13.55 -5.33
N SER A 54 17.01 -13.40 -6.32
CA SER A 54 16.98 -14.31 -7.48
C SER A 54 16.60 -13.53 -8.73
N ASP A 55 17.62 -12.99 -9.40
CA ASP A 55 17.54 -12.54 -10.80
C ASP A 55 17.40 -13.78 -11.68
N ASP A 56 16.18 -14.27 -11.89
CA ASP A 56 15.75 -15.03 -13.08
C ASP A 56 14.30 -15.49 -12.92
N ASP A 57 13.49 -15.15 -13.92
CA ASP A 57 12.13 -15.62 -14.29
C ASP A 57 11.07 -14.49 -14.32
N GLU A 58 10.91 -13.91 -15.51
CA GLU A 58 9.66 -13.29 -15.93
C GLU A 58 8.49 -14.30 -15.77
N ASP A 59 7.32 -13.78 -15.38
CA ASP A 59 6.01 -14.46 -15.31
C ASP A 59 5.53 -15.13 -14.00
N THR A 60 6.05 -14.75 -12.83
CA THR A 60 5.33 -15.00 -11.54
C THR A 60 4.54 -13.79 -11.04
N ARG A 61 3.90 -13.03 -11.94
CA ARG A 61 2.95 -12.00 -11.49
C ARG A 61 1.76 -12.70 -10.83
N VAL A 62 1.59 -12.48 -9.53
CA VAL A 62 0.39 -12.88 -8.81
C VAL A 62 -0.79 -12.22 -9.50
N PRO A 63 -1.77 -12.99 -10.02
CA PRO A 63 -2.86 -12.39 -10.77
C PRO A 63 -3.67 -11.45 -9.89
N THR A 64 -3.85 -10.21 -10.35
CA THR A 64 -4.61 -9.18 -9.63
C THR A 64 -6.11 -9.41 -9.82
N ILE A 65 -6.95 -8.91 -8.89
CA ILE A 65 -8.41 -8.97 -9.01
C ILE A 65 -8.91 -8.34 -10.32
N LEU A 66 -8.20 -7.33 -10.82
CA LEU A 66 -8.49 -6.71 -12.11
C LEU A 66 -8.39 -7.73 -13.27
N ASP A 67 -7.39 -8.61 -13.25
CA ASP A 67 -7.23 -9.66 -14.27
C ASP A 67 -8.33 -10.73 -14.14
N ALA A 68 -8.75 -11.02 -12.90
CA ALA A 68 -9.89 -11.90 -12.61
C ALA A 68 -11.17 -11.41 -13.27
N LEU A 69 -11.46 -10.12 -13.09
CA LEU A 69 -12.69 -9.50 -13.54
C LEU A 69 -12.68 -9.21 -15.05
N ASN A 70 -11.50 -8.97 -15.62
CA ASN A 70 -11.31 -8.85 -17.08
C ASN A 70 -11.65 -10.13 -17.83
N GLY A 71 -11.50 -11.31 -17.19
CA GLY A 71 -11.95 -12.59 -17.73
C GLY A 71 -13.48 -12.73 -17.84
N GLY A 72 -14.23 -11.84 -17.20
CA GLY A 72 -15.69 -11.77 -17.23
C GLY A 72 -16.34 -12.18 -15.91
N LEU A 73 -17.14 -11.28 -15.35
CA LEU A 73 -18.03 -11.55 -14.22
C LEU A 73 -19.43 -11.89 -14.76
N VAL A 74 -19.91 -13.09 -14.44
CA VAL A 74 -21.27 -13.52 -14.77
C VAL A 74 -22.07 -13.59 -13.48
N VAL A 75 -23.14 -12.79 -13.42
CA VAL A 75 -24.10 -12.81 -12.30
C VAL A 75 -25.35 -13.54 -12.74
N LYS A 76 -25.77 -14.55 -11.97
CA LYS A 76 -27.07 -15.19 -12.13
C LYS A 76 -27.95 -14.89 -10.92
N VAL A 77 -29.21 -14.59 -11.18
CA VAL A 77 -30.24 -14.36 -10.16
C VAL A 77 -31.38 -15.33 -10.45
N ASN A 78 -31.62 -16.29 -9.56
CA ASN A 78 -32.56 -17.41 -9.76
C ASN A 78 -32.32 -18.13 -11.10
N ASP A 79 -31.09 -18.59 -11.32
CA ASP A 79 -30.60 -19.24 -12.55
C ASP A 79 -30.63 -18.41 -13.85
N ASN A 80 -31.13 -17.17 -13.80
CA ASN A 80 -31.19 -16.29 -14.97
C ASN A 80 -30.02 -15.32 -14.98
N HIS A 81 -29.39 -15.13 -16.14
CA HIS A 81 -28.35 -14.11 -16.30
C HIS A 81 -28.89 -12.72 -15.98
N TRP A 82 -28.20 -12.02 -15.09
CA TRP A 82 -28.60 -10.71 -14.61
C TRP A 82 -27.66 -9.65 -15.16
N GLN A 83 -28.20 -8.74 -15.98
CA GLN A 83 -27.43 -7.67 -16.64
C GLN A 83 -27.23 -6.39 -15.82
N PRO A 84 -28.14 -5.95 -14.92
CA PRO A 84 -27.91 -4.77 -14.11
C PRO A 84 -26.91 -5.04 -12.99
N VAL A 85 -25.62 -4.94 -13.34
CA VAL A 85 -24.48 -5.12 -12.44
C VAL A 85 -23.49 -3.98 -12.67
N ILE A 86 -23.08 -3.31 -11.61
CA ILE A 86 -21.97 -2.34 -11.63
C ILE A 86 -20.78 -2.97 -10.94
N VAL A 87 -19.61 -2.91 -11.57
CA VAL A 87 -18.34 -3.37 -11.00
C VAL A 87 -17.42 -2.17 -10.90
N ASN A 88 -16.94 -1.88 -9.69
CA ASN A 88 -15.94 -0.85 -9.45
C ASN A 88 -14.71 -1.49 -8.81
N VAL A 89 -13.53 -1.35 -9.42
CA VAL A 89 -12.28 -1.88 -8.88
C VAL A 89 -11.49 -0.71 -8.31
N ASP A 90 -11.16 -0.79 -7.03
CA ASP A 90 -10.33 0.19 -6.33
C ASP A 90 -8.84 -0.16 -6.47
N ASP A 91 -7.96 0.83 -6.31
CA ASP A 91 -6.50 0.65 -6.38
C ASP A 91 -5.96 -0.24 -5.23
N ASN A 92 -6.79 -0.50 -4.22
CA ASN A 92 -6.45 -1.29 -3.02
C ASN A 92 -6.70 -2.81 -3.18
N GLU A 93 -6.75 -3.34 -4.41
CA GLU A 93 -7.12 -4.75 -4.67
C GLU A 93 -8.47 -5.14 -4.01
N GLU A 94 -9.42 -4.22 -4.00
CA GLU A 94 -10.80 -4.49 -3.61
C GLU A 94 -11.72 -4.17 -4.78
N ALA A 95 -12.64 -5.07 -5.12
CA ALA A 95 -13.65 -4.80 -6.13
C ALA A 95 -15.05 -4.82 -5.52
N ILE A 96 -15.83 -3.77 -5.81
CA ILE A 96 -17.21 -3.63 -5.37
C ILE A 96 -18.12 -4.03 -6.51
N VAL A 97 -18.93 -5.06 -6.29
CA VAL A 97 -19.94 -5.54 -7.24
C VAL A 97 -21.32 -5.18 -6.70
N ILE A 98 -22.07 -4.37 -7.44
CA ILE A 98 -23.43 -3.96 -7.08
C ILE A 98 -24.41 -4.59 -8.07
N VAL A 99 -25.22 -5.52 -7.58
CA VAL A 99 -26.34 -6.10 -8.34
C VAL A 99 -27.59 -5.26 -8.02
N TYR A 100 -28.18 -4.63 -9.01
CA TYR A 100 -29.33 -3.71 -8.83
C TYR A 100 -30.53 -4.12 -9.67
N GLY A 101 -31.70 -3.51 -9.41
CA GLY A 101 -32.96 -3.85 -10.07
C GLY A 101 -33.70 -5.04 -9.44
N LEU A 102 -33.32 -5.44 -8.22
CA LEU A 102 -34.05 -6.44 -7.46
C LEU A 102 -35.41 -5.88 -7.03
N HIS A 103 -36.42 -6.74 -6.94
CA HIS A 103 -37.73 -6.32 -6.44
C HIS A 103 -37.80 -6.50 -4.92
N PRO A 104 -38.40 -5.54 -4.21
CA PRO A 104 -38.62 -5.68 -2.79
C PRO A 104 -39.52 -6.89 -2.51
N ARG A 105 -39.29 -7.55 -1.36
CA ARG A 105 -40.10 -8.68 -0.87
C ARG A 105 -40.09 -9.94 -1.74
N LYS A 106 -39.10 -10.07 -2.63
CA LYS A 106 -38.83 -11.33 -3.36
C LYS A 106 -37.58 -12.01 -2.80
N ARG A 107 -37.57 -13.34 -2.84
CA ARG A 107 -36.37 -14.12 -2.52
C ARG A 107 -35.55 -14.29 -3.78
N TYR A 108 -34.24 -14.10 -3.67
CA TYR A 108 -33.31 -14.19 -4.77
C TYR A 108 -32.15 -15.09 -4.38
N GLU A 109 -31.87 -16.10 -5.19
CA GLU A 109 -30.62 -16.83 -5.15
C GLU A 109 -29.66 -16.14 -6.11
N ILE A 110 -28.55 -15.61 -5.59
CA ILE A 110 -27.57 -14.86 -6.37
C ILE A 110 -26.30 -15.71 -6.47
N GLN A 111 -25.91 -16.01 -7.70
CA GLN A 111 -24.69 -16.75 -8.00
C GLN A 111 -23.73 -15.84 -8.75
N LEU A 112 -22.51 -15.73 -8.21
CA LEU A 112 -21.42 -14.95 -8.80
C LEU A 112 -20.40 -15.94 -9.37
N HIS A 113 -20.13 -15.80 -10.67
CA HIS A 113 -19.19 -16.66 -11.39
C HIS A 113 -18.12 -15.81 -12.05
N ILE A 114 -16.86 -16.06 -11.70
CA ILE A 114 -15.70 -15.42 -12.34
C ILE A 114 -15.11 -16.41 -13.33
N VAL A 115 -15.19 -16.10 -14.62
CA VAL A 115 -14.78 -17.00 -15.70
C VAL A 115 -13.28 -17.27 -15.69
N ALA A 116 -12.46 -16.36 -15.13
CA ALA A 116 -11.00 -16.50 -15.09
C ALA A 116 -10.50 -17.65 -14.19
N TYR A 117 -11.25 -18.05 -13.16
CA TYR A 117 -10.77 -18.99 -12.13
C TYR A 117 -11.65 -20.22 -11.90
N ASP A 118 -12.73 -20.38 -12.67
CA ASP A 118 -13.75 -21.44 -12.45
C ASP A 118 -14.28 -21.44 -11.00
N GLU A 119 -14.21 -20.29 -10.32
CA GLU A 119 -14.68 -20.09 -8.95
C GLU A 119 -16.15 -19.67 -8.98
N HIS A 120 -16.96 -20.39 -8.21
CA HIS A 120 -18.40 -20.24 -8.13
C HIS A 120 -18.82 -20.02 -6.68
N ILE A 121 -19.48 -18.89 -6.42
CA ILE A 121 -20.09 -18.61 -5.12
C ILE A 121 -21.60 -18.48 -5.29
N VAL A 122 -22.31 -19.29 -4.51
CA VAL A 122 -23.77 -19.32 -4.47
C VAL A 122 -24.21 -18.77 -3.12
N GLU A 123 -25.01 -17.72 -3.13
CA GLU A 123 -25.56 -17.11 -1.92
C GLU A 123 -27.08 -16.92 -2.03
N GLU A 124 -27.82 -17.47 -1.07
CA GLU A 124 -29.28 -17.34 -1.00
C GLU A 124 -29.66 -16.12 -0.16
N ILE A 125 -30.37 -15.15 -0.75
CA ILE A 125 -30.60 -13.86 -0.12
C ILE A 125 -32.08 -13.45 -0.19
N ASN A 126 -32.60 -13.05 0.97
CA ASN A 126 -33.95 -12.54 1.10
C ASN A 126 -33.92 -11.01 1.19
N THR A 127 -34.44 -10.30 0.18
CA THR A 127 -34.53 -8.81 0.18
C THR A 127 -35.60 -8.27 1.15
N THR A 128 -36.02 -9.09 2.11
CA THR A 128 -37.06 -8.76 3.10
C THR A 128 -36.50 -8.14 4.38
N SER A 129 -35.18 -8.19 4.61
CA SER A 129 -34.55 -7.74 5.85
C SER A 129 -33.54 -6.63 5.62
N VAL A 130 -34.04 -5.41 5.51
CA VAL A 130 -33.24 -4.20 5.72
C VAL A 130 -33.79 -3.56 7.01
N ASN A 131 -32.95 -3.53 8.06
CA ASN A 131 -33.10 -2.79 9.31
C ASN A 131 -34.30 -3.10 10.23
N GLU A 132 -34.14 -4.10 11.11
CA GLU A 132 -34.76 -4.06 12.45
C GLU A 132 -33.84 -3.28 13.42
N ILE A 133 -33.78 -1.96 13.26
CA ILE A 133 -33.47 -1.05 14.36
C ILE A 133 -34.80 -0.37 14.70
N VAL A 134 -35.37 -0.77 15.85
CA VAL A 134 -36.55 -0.19 16.50
C VAL A 134 -37.79 -0.15 15.61
N SER A 135 -38.40 -1.33 15.48
CA SER A 135 -39.83 -1.46 15.19
C SER A 135 -40.62 -0.84 16.34
N VAL A 136 -41.06 0.41 16.17
CA VAL A 136 -42.20 0.95 16.92
C VAL A 136 -43.43 0.25 16.33
N PRO A 137 -44.24 -0.46 17.14
CA PRO A 137 -45.44 -1.08 16.61
C PRO A 137 -46.42 0.00 16.13
N PRO A 138 -47.23 -0.31 15.11
CA PRO A 138 -48.08 0.65 14.44
C PRO A 138 -49.10 1.21 15.44
N LEU A 139 -49.31 2.53 15.38
CA LEU A 139 -50.49 3.15 15.95
C LEU A 139 -51.69 2.53 15.24
N SER A 140 -52.25 1.49 15.86
CA SER A 140 -53.56 0.97 15.51
C SER A 140 -54.49 2.15 15.43
N THR A 141 -54.93 2.44 14.22
CA THR A 141 -56.22 3.04 13.93
C THR A 141 -57.20 2.49 14.96
N VAL A 142 -57.58 3.34 15.90
CA VAL A 142 -58.75 3.11 16.75
C VAL A 142 -59.89 2.85 15.77
N PRO A 143 -60.45 1.63 15.69
CA PRO A 143 -61.80 1.51 15.19
C PRO A 143 -62.65 2.11 16.29
N ASP A 144 -62.99 3.37 16.06
CA ASP A 144 -64.14 4.03 16.62
C ASP A 144 -65.26 3.02 16.94
N PRO A 145 -65.61 2.79 18.21
CA PRO A 145 -66.88 2.20 18.56
C PRO A 145 -67.91 3.30 18.84
N GLU A 146 -67.98 4.35 18.01
CA GLU A 146 -69.25 5.02 17.71
C GLU A 146 -70.16 4.13 16.84
N ASN A 147 -70.33 2.86 17.25
CA ASN A 147 -71.55 2.13 16.96
C ASN A 147 -72.29 1.97 18.29
N ARG A 148 -72.64 3.12 18.88
CA ARG A 148 -73.82 3.18 19.73
C ARG A 148 -75.00 2.96 18.80
N ASP A 149 -75.38 1.69 18.68
CA ASP A 149 -76.72 1.31 18.30
C ASP A 149 -77.69 2.23 19.03
N ILE A 150 -78.24 3.15 18.26
CA ILE A 150 -79.38 3.96 18.61
C ILE A 150 -80.44 2.95 19.01
N PRO A 151 -80.91 2.91 20.27
CA PRO A 151 -82.07 2.10 20.58
C PRO A 151 -83.19 2.58 19.65
N PRO A 152 -83.93 1.69 18.96
CA PRO A 152 -85.03 2.13 18.12
C PRO A 152 -85.93 2.99 18.99
N THR A 153 -86.02 4.28 18.62
CA THR A 153 -86.93 5.26 19.19
C THR A 153 -88.26 4.55 19.39
N LEU A 154 -88.60 4.32 20.66
CA LEU A 154 -89.91 3.86 21.08
C LEU A 154 -90.90 4.84 20.49
N THR A 155 -91.56 4.40 19.43
CA THR A 155 -92.79 4.98 18.96
C THR A 155 -93.72 5.02 20.17
N PRO A 156 -94.21 6.21 20.59
CA PRO A 156 -95.26 6.24 21.59
C PRO A 156 -96.47 5.50 20.99
N PRO A 157 -97.08 4.53 21.70
CA PRO A 157 -98.29 3.91 21.21
C PRO A 157 -99.34 5.01 21.06
N MET A 158 -99.96 5.01 19.89
CA MET A 158 -101.05 5.88 19.50
C MET A 158 -102.05 6.03 20.66
N THR A 159 -102.32 7.28 20.99
CA THR A 159 -103.51 7.70 21.72
C THR A 159 -104.76 7.04 21.11
N PRO A 160 -105.52 6.21 21.85
CA PRO A 160 -106.86 5.86 21.43
C PRO A 160 -107.72 7.11 21.61
N VAL A 161 -108.16 7.66 20.48
CA VAL A 161 -109.20 8.68 20.42
C VAL A 161 -110.42 8.19 21.21
N ARG A 162 -110.86 9.04 22.15
CA ARG A 162 -112.11 8.95 22.90
C ARG A 162 -113.26 8.48 21.99
N SER A 163 -113.81 7.31 22.28
CA SER A 163 -115.18 6.97 21.92
C SER A 163 -116.02 6.99 23.20
N SER A 164 -117.10 7.80 23.12
CA SER A 164 -118.40 7.67 23.78
C SER A 164 -118.52 7.47 25.32
N PRO A 165 -119.64 7.92 25.92
CA PRO A 165 -119.89 7.77 27.36
C PRO A 165 -120.12 6.29 27.74
N PRO A 166 -119.76 5.89 28.97
CA PRO A 166 -119.79 4.49 29.38
C PRO A 166 -121.23 3.99 29.52
N ARG A 167 -121.54 2.86 28.86
CA ARG A 167 -122.71 2.04 29.21
C ARG A 167 -122.50 1.43 30.61
N PRO A 168 -123.54 1.36 31.46
CA PRO A 168 -123.43 0.75 32.78
C PRO A 168 -123.11 -0.75 32.62
N ILE A 169 -121.90 -1.12 33.01
CA ILE A 169 -121.40 -2.49 33.01
C ILE A 169 -122.14 -3.26 34.11
N ASN A 170 -122.69 -4.41 33.73
CA ASN A 170 -123.39 -5.32 34.62
C ASN A 170 -122.37 -5.88 35.66
N PRO A 171 -122.65 -5.86 36.97
CA PRO A 171 -121.70 -6.29 38.01
C PRO A 171 -121.11 -7.69 37.82
N GLU A 172 -121.81 -8.58 37.12
CA GLU A 172 -121.36 -9.95 36.87
C GLU A 172 -120.18 -10.05 35.88
N GLU A 173 -120.09 -9.17 34.88
CA GLU A 173 -118.99 -9.17 33.88
C GLU A 173 -117.72 -8.48 34.40
N ARG A 174 -117.83 -7.66 35.45
CA ARG A 174 -116.70 -6.92 36.03
C ARG A 174 -115.76 -7.82 36.84
N ALA A 175 -116.31 -8.83 37.51
CA ALA A 175 -115.54 -9.78 38.32
C ALA A 175 -114.50 -10.59 37.52
N PRO A 176 -114.83 -11.22 36.37
CA PRO A 176 -113.83 -11.92 35.56
C PRO A 176 -112.80 -10.96 34.95
N GLN A 177 -113.19 -9.72 34.62
CA GLN A 177 -112.25 -8.71 34.12
C GLN A 177 -111.21 -8.31 35.19
N LEU A 178 -111.63 -8.10 36.43
CA LEU A 178 -110.71 -7.83 37.54
C LEU A 178 -109.78 -9.03 37.83
N ARG A 179 -110.30 -10.27 37.79
CA ARG A 179 -109.47 -11.48 37.93
C ARG A 179 -108.41 -11.58 36.84
N LYS A 180 -108.78 -11.28 35.58
CA LYS A 180 -107.84 -11.22 34.46
C LYS A 180 -106.77 -10.16 34.68
N GLN A 181 -107.16 -8.95 35.12
CA GLN A 181 -106.21 -7.88 35.44
C GLN A 181 -105.25 -8.27 36.57
N ILE A 182 -105.74 -8.87 37.65
CA ILE A 182 -104.89 -9.37 38.75
C ILE A 182 -103.91 -10.44 38.24
N SER A 183 -104.36 -11.36 37.39
CA SER A 183 -103.50 -12.37 36.77
C SER A 183 -102.43 -11.75 35.87
N LEU A 184 -102.77 -10.68 35.13
CA LEU A 184 -101.85 -9.94 34.29
C LEU A 184 -100.78 -9.25 35.13
N PHE A 185 -101.19 -8.51 36.17
CA PHE A 185 -100.26 -7.88 37.10
C PHE A 185 -99.40 -8.88 37.88
N ALA A 186 -99.92 -10.06 38.19
CA ALA A 186 -99.14 -11.14 38.80
C ALA A 186 -98.06 -11.68 37.85
N ALA A 187 -98.41 -11.92 36.58
CA ALA A 187 -97.45 -12.34 35.56
C ALA A 187 -96.37 -11.28 35.28
N GLU A 188 -96.77 -10.00 35.18
CA GLU A 188 -95.82 -8.89 35.05
C GLU A 188 -94.88 -8.78 36.26
N ARG A 189 -95.40 -8.96 37.47
CA ARG A 189 -94.56 -8.98 38.68
C ARG A 189 -93.56 -10.14 38.65
N GLU A 190 -93.98 -11.34 38.25
CA GLU A 190 -93.08 -12.49 38.12
C GLU A 190 -92.01 -12.26 37.06
N ASP A 191 -92.37 -11.67 35.91
CA ASP A 191 -91.43 -11.31 34.85
C ASP A 191 -90.40 -10.29 35.34
N LEU A 192 -90.83 -9.19 35.98
CA LEU A 192 -89.92 -8.18 36.55
C LEU A 192 -88.99 -8.76 37.60
N ILE A 193 -89.48 -9.68 38.44
CA ILE A 193 -88.64 -10.39 39.42
C ILE A 193 -87.60 -11.26 38.70
N SER A 194 -87.98 -11.92 37.61
CA SER A 194 -87.05 -12.73 36.81
C SER A 194 -85.98 -11.87 36.14
N GLN A 195 -86.36 -10.74 35.54
CA GLN A 195 -85.45 -9.77 34.92
C GLN A 195 -84.48 -9.22 35.96
N LEU A 196 -84.97 -8.81 37.13
CA LEU A 196 -84.13 -8.29 38.22
C LEU A 196 -83.10 -9.33 38.69
N LYS A 197 -83.48 -10.61 38.76
CA LYS A 197 -82.53 -11.70 39.08
C LYS A 197 -81.49 -11.90 37.98
N ILE A 198 -81.87 -11.83 36.71
CA ILE A 198 -80.95 -11.93 35.57
C ILE A 198 -79.97 -10.76 35.59
N THR A 199 -80.45 -9.53 35.70
CA THR A 199 -79.61 -8.32 35.76
C THR A 199 -78.64 -8.36 36.94
N ARG A 200 -79.06 -8.86 38.11
CA ARG A 200 -78.13 -9.04 39.25
C ARG A 200 -77.04 -10.06 38.96
N ARG A 201 -77.38 -11.19 38.34
CA ARG A 201 -76.38 -12.22 37.97
C ARG A 201 -75.43 -11.71 36.89
N GLU A 202 -75.94 -11.01 35.89
CA GLU A 202 -75.12 -10.43 34.83
C GLU A 202 -74.20 -9.34 35.39
N SER A 203 -74.71 -8.46 36.26
CA SER A 203 -73.89 -7.47 36.97
C SER A 203 -72.77 -8.09 37.80
N GLN A 204 -73.01 -9.22 38.47
CA GLN A 204 -71.97 -9.94 39.21
C GLN A 204 -70.94 -10.58 38.28
N ARG A 205 -71.39 -11.07 37.12
CA ARG A 205 -70.51 -11.67 36.10
C ARG A 205 -69.60 -10.62 35.47
N THR A 206 -70.13 -9.46 35.13
CA THR A 206 -69.35 -8.35 34.58
C THR A 206 -68.37 -7.80 35.61
N GLU A 207 -68.77 -7.67 36.88
CA GLU A 207 -67.87 -7.24 37.97
C GLU A 207 -66.72 -8.24 38.17
N ALA A 208 -67.01 -9.55 38.15
CA ALA A 208 -65.98 -10.59 38.22
C ALA A 208 -65.03 -10.55 37.01
N ALA A 209 -65.55 -10.31 35.81
CA ALA A 209 -64.75 -10.15 34.60
C ALA A 209 -63.80 -8.93 34.71
N LEU A 210 -64.33 -7.77 35.10
CA LEU A 210 -63.53 -6.54 35.30
C LEU A 210 -62.44 -6.72 36.36
N LYS A 211 -62.73 -7.41 37.47
CA LYS A 211 -61.71 -7.73 38.48
C LYS A 211 -60.58 -8.59 37.90
N SER A 212 -60.93 -9.62 37.11
CA SER A 212 -59.92 -10.47 36.47
C SER A 212 -59.08 -9.73 35.43
N GLU A 213 -59.67 -8.78 34.70
CA GLU A 213 -58.96 -7.93 33.75
C GLU A 213 -58.01 -6.96 34.45
N ILE A 214 -58.46 -6.30 35.53
CA ILE A 214 -57.60 -5.42 36.35
C ILE A 214 -56.40 -6.20 36.90
N GLU A 215 -56.61 -7.41 37.40
CA GLU A 215 -55.50 -8.26 37.87
C GLU A 215 -54.55 -8.66 36.74
N SER A 216 -55.07 -8.97 35.56
CA SER A 216 -54.28 -9.28 34.37
C SER A 216 -53.43 -8.08 33.94
N LEU A 217 -54.04 -6.90 33.85
CA LEU A 217 -53.36 -5.65 33.51
C LEU A 217 -52.32 -5.25 34.57
N LYS A 218 -52.61 -5.47 35.85
CA LYS A 218 -51.66 -5.24 36.94
C LYS A 218 -50.45 -6.15 36.82
N ARG A 219 -50.64 -7.45 36.57
CA ARG A 219 -49.55 -8.41 36.34
C ARG A 219 -48.74 -8.06 35.08
N ALA A 220 -49.41 -7.62 34.02
CA ALA A 220 -48.74 -7.18 32.80
C ALA A 220 -47.90 -5.91 33.03
N SER A 221 -48.44 -4.94 33.77
CA SER A 221 -47.76 -3.70 34.14
C SER A 221 -46.52 -3.97 35.00
N GLU A 222 -46.63 -4.83 36.02
CA GLU A 222 -45.51 -5.20 36.88
C GLU A 222 -44.41 -5.93 36.09
N LYS A 223 -44.79 -6.82 35.18
CA LYS A 223 -43.84 -7.47 34.24
C LYS A 223 -43.15 -6.45 33.32
N HIS A 224 -43.88 -5.44 32.84
CA HIS A 224 -43.32 -4.43 31.94
C HIS A 224 -42.33 -3.50 32.66
N SER A 225 -42.60 -3.13 33.92
CA SER A 225 -41.71 -2.30 34.74
C SER A 225 -40.27 -2.83 34.79
N ALA A 226 -40.10 -4.15 35.01
CA ALA A 226 -38.78 -4.78 35.03
C ALA A 226 -38.05 -4.71 33.66
N VAL A 227 -38.81 -4.84 32.56
CA VAL A 227 -38.26 -4.72 31.19
C VAL A 227 -37.84 -3.28 30.92
N GLU A 228 -38.68 -2.30 31.28
CA GLU A 228 -38.34 -0.88 31.13
C GLU A 228 -37.08 -0.50 31.91
N HIS A 229 -36.90 -1.00 33.14
CA HIS A 229 -35.69 -0.75 33.92
C HIS A 229 -34.44 -1.25 33.19
N ARG A 230 -34.48 -2.46 32.61
CA ARG A 230 -33.37 -3.01 31.81
C ARG A 230 -33.12 -2.18 30.55
N THR A 231 -34.17 -1.75 29.87
CA THR A 231 -34.04 -0.89 28.68
C THR A 231 -33.42 0.46 29.04
N ARG A 232 -33.84 1.09 30.15
CA ARG A 232 -33.24 2.34 30.65
C ARG A 232 -31.75 2.16 30.97
N GLN A 233 -31.36 1.05 31.62
CA GLN A 233 -29.95 0.73 31.88
C GLN A 233 -29.15 0.56 30.58
N LYS A 234 -29.70 -0.13 29.57
CA LYS A 234 -29.06 -0.24 28.25
C LYS A 234 -28.87 1.11 27.58
N VAL A 235 -29.87 1.99 27.65
CA VAL A 235 -29.77 3.36 27.11
C VAL A 235 -28.65 4.13 27.81
N LEU A 236 -28.55 4.06 29.14
CA LEU A 236 -27.47 4.72 29.89
C LEU A 236 -26.08 4.17 29.53
N ALA A 237 -25.94 2.84 29.43
CA ALA A 237 -24.68 2.22 29.01
C ALA A 237 -24.27 2.64 27.58
N LEU A 238 -25.23 2.72 26.66
CA LEU A 238 -24.98 3.21 25.30
C LEU A 238 -24.60 4.70 25.28
N GLN A 239 -25.25 5.53 26.10
CA GLN A 239 -24.89 6.95 26.24
C GLN A 239 -23.46 7.12 26.78
N GLU A 240 -23.05 6.30 27.74
CA GLU A 240 -21.69 6.29 28.25
C GLU A 240 -20.69 5.83 27.18
N ALA A 241 -21.00 4.76 26.46
CA ALA A 241 -20.18 4.27 25.36
C ALA A 241 -19.99 5.34 24.26
N VAL A 242 -21.06 6.06 23.88
CA VAL A 242 -20.99 7.18 22.93
C VAL A 242 -20.11 8.32 23.47
N LYS A 243 -20.24 8.66 24.76
CA LYS A 243 -19.38 9.68 25.38
C LYS A 243 -17.91 9.26 25.35
N GLN A 244 -17.60 8.01 25.69
CA GLN A 244 -16.23 7.47 25.64
C GLN A 244 -15.68 7.47 24.21
N ALA A 245 -16.48 7.07 23.21
CA ALA A 245 -16.09 7.09 21.80
C ALA A 245 -15.78 8.52 21.31
N ASN A 246 -16.60 9.51 21.69
CA ASN A 246 -16.36 10.91 21.32
C ASN A 246 -15.07 11.47 21.96
N THR A 247 -14.78 11.12 23.21
CA THR A 247 -13.50 11.51 23.85
C THR A 247 -12.32 10.87 23.12
N ALA A 248 -12.38 9.58 22.82
CA ALA A 248 -11.33 8.90 22.06
C ALA A 248 -11.13 9.50 20.66
N ALA A 249 -12.22 9.87 19.98
CA ALA A 249 -12.17 10.54 18.68
C ALA A 249 -11.46 11.90 18.77
N SER A 250 -11.80 12.72 19.77
CA SER A 250 -11.15 14.02 20.00
C SER A 250 -9.65 13.89 20.29
N ASP A 251 -9.24 12.88 21.06
CA ASP A 251 -7.82 12.61 21.33
C ASP A 251 -7.06 12.21 20.06
N ILE A 252 -7.70 11.46 19.16
CA ILE A 252 -7.12 11.10 17.85
C ILE A 252 -6.99 12.35 16.99
N GLU A 253 -8.02 13.20 16.90
CA GLU A 253 -7.96 14.46 16.15
C GLU A 253 -6.84 15.38 16.63
N GLN A 254 -6.61 15.47 17.94
CA GLN A 254 -5.49 16.24 18.49
C GLN A 254 -4.13 15.69 18.07
N LYS A 255 -3.98 14.36 18.03
CA LYS A 255 -2.75 13.71 17.55
C LYS A 255 -2.54 13.92 16.06
N VAL A 256 -3.60 13.80 15.26
CA VAL A 256 -3.56 14.08 13.81
C VAL A 256 -3.11 15.52 13.58
N LYS A 257 -3.70 16.48 14.29
CA LYS A 257 -3.29 17.88 14.21
C LYS A 257 -1.82 18.08 14.58
N GLY A 258 -1.33 17.43 15.63
CA GLY A 258 0.09 17.47 16.00
C GLY A 258 1.02 16.91 14.91
N ILE A 259 0.59 15.89 14.17
CA ILE A 259 1.34 15.36 13.03
C ILE A 259 1.30 16.33 11.85
N GLU A 260 0.13 16.89 11.54
CA GLU A 260 -0.06 17.88 10.47
C GLU A 260 0.79 19.13 10.69
N ASP A 261 0.91 19.59 11.94
CA ASP A 261 1.76 20.73 12.31
C ASP A 261 3.25 20.44 12.11
N LEU A 262 3.70 19.18 12.24
CA LEU A 262 5.11 18.78 12.05
C LEU A 262 5.48 18.53 10.57
N LEU A 263 4.50 18.15 9.75
CA LEU A 263 4.66 17.87 8.32
C LEU A 263 5.38 18.98 7.54
N PRO A 264 5.03 20.28 7.65
CA PRO A 264 5.71 21.34 6.89
C PRO A 264 7.19 21.49 7.25
N SER A 265 7.55 21.34 8.52
CA SER A 265 8.94 21.40 8.98
C SER A 265 9.76 20.24 8.41
N LEU A 266 9.22 19.02 8.45
CA LEU A 266 9.88 17.84 7.90
C LEU A 266 10.04 17.96 6.37
N ASN A 267 9.02 18.46 5.67
CA ASN A 267 9.09 18.75 4.24
C ASN A 267 10.15 19.81 3.91
N GLN A 268 10.30 20.84 4.76
CA GLN A 268 11.34 21.84 4.60
C GLN A 268 12.74 21.23 4.77
N GLN A 269 12.96 20.42 5.81
CA GLN A 269 14.22 19.72 6.02
C GLN A 269 14.56 18.78 4.86
N ALA A 270 13.58 18.05 4.33
CA ALA A 270 13.75 17.19 3.16
C ALA A 270 14.17 18.00 1.92
N LYS A 271 13.54 19.16 1.68
CA LYS A 271 13.92 20.08 0.59
C LYS A 271 15.35 20.60 0.78
N GLU A 272 15.71 21.03 1.98
CA GLU A 272 17.05 21.52 2.29
C GLU A 272 18.11 20.42 2.07
N ALA A 273 17.88 19.21 2.59
CA ALA A 273 18.74 18.05 2.36
C ALA A 273 18.87 17.72 0.86
N GLN A 274 17.77 17.77 0.11
CA GLN A 274 17.78 17.55 -1.35
C GLN A 274 18.60 18.61 -2.09
N THR A 275 18.52 19.88 -1.69
CA THR A 275 19.34 20.94 -2.29
C THR A 275 20.83 20.74 -2.03
N LEU A 276 21.21 20.32 -0.82
CA LEU A 276 22.60 20.01 -0.46
C LEU A 276 23.12 18.78 -1.21
N HIS A 277 22.30 17.73 -1.32
CA HIS A 277 22.64 16.56 -2.14
C HIS A 277 22.87 16.93 -3.61
N ASN A 278 21.96 17.72 -4.18
CA ASN A 278 22.11 18.19 -5.56
C ASN A 278 23.35 19.06 -5.76
N ARG A 279 23.71 19.88 -4.76
CA ARG A 279 24.92 20.71 -4.81
C ARG A 279 26.19 19.85 -4.79
N THR A 280 26.30 18.96 -3.80
CA THR A 280 27.46 18.07 -3.65
C THR A 280 27.62 17.14 -4.85
N LYS A 281 26.52 16.60 -5.39
CA LYS A 281 26.53 15.82 -6.63
C LYS A 281 27.08 16.60 -7.83
N ARG A 282 26.67 17.87 -8.01
CA ARG A 282 27.21 18.73 -9.08
C ARG A 282 28.69 19.03 -8.88
N GLU A 283 29.13 19.24 -7.64
CA GLU A 283 30.55 19.48 -7.33
C GLU A 283 31.40 18.23 -7.60
N LEU A 284 30.90 17.04 -7.25
CA LEU A 284 31.54 15.77 -7.57
C LEU A 284 31.67 15.55 -9.08
N GLU A 285 30.59 15.76 -9.84
CA GLU A 285 30.65 15.62 -11.31
C GLU A 285 31.63 16.62 -11.94
N ARG A 286 31.65 17.87 -11.48
CA ARG A 286 32.67 18.85 -11.91
C ARG A 286 34.07 18.34 -11.64
N LYS A 287 34.35 17.86 -10.43
CA LYS A 287 35.68 17.33 -10.07
C LYS A 287 36.04 16.08 -10.87
N LYS A 288 35.08 15.20 -11.13
CA LYS A 288 35.26 14.02 -11.99
C LYS A 288 35.61 14.42 -13.43
N THR A 289 34.93 15.42 -13.99
CA THR A 289 35.26 15.93 -15.33
C THR A 289 36.64 16.59 -15.38
N GLU A 290 37.00 17.38 -14.37
CA GLU A 290 38.32 18.01 -14.26
C GLU A 290 39.45 16.97 -14.17
N LEU A 291 39.27 15.94 -13.33
CA LEU A 291 40.20 14.82 -13.23
C LEU A 291 40.28 14.03 -14.54
N GLY A 292 39.15 13.78 -15.21
CA GLY A 292 39.13 13.12 -16.51
C GLY A 292 39.90 13.90 -17.58
N MET A 293 39.78 15.22 -17.61
CA MET A 293 40.56 16.08 -18.52
C MET A 293 42.05 16.05 -18.20
N SER A 294 42.43 16.23 -16.93
CA SER A 294 43.84 16.21 -16.51
C SER A 294 44.50 14.85 -16.76
N LEU A 295 43.79 13.75 -16.50
CA LEU A 295 44.26 12.40 -16.83
C LEU A 295 44.37 12.20 -18.36
N GLY A 296 43.41 12.73 -19.13
CA GLY A 296 43.47 12.73 -20.59
C GLY A 296 44.67 13.50 -21.15
N GLU A 297 45.02 14.63 -20.55
CA GLU A 297 46.22 15.40 -20.91
C GLU A 297 47.50 14.66 -20.53
N GLY A 298 47.56 14.09 -19.32
CA GLY A 298 48.69 13.28 -18.86
C GLY A 298 48.94 12.05 -19.74
N THR A 299 47.88 11.32 -20.09
CA THR A 299 47.98 10.16 -21.00
C THR A 299 48.47 10.55 -22.39
N LYS A 300 47.97 11.66 -22.97
CA LYS A 300 48.48 12.19 -24.24
C LYS A 300 49.96 12.60 -24.16
N ALA A 301 50.37 13.25 -23.08
CA ALA A 301 51.77 13.64 -22.87
C ALA A 301 52.69 12.42 -22.79
N VAL A 302 52.29 11.37 -22.05
CA VAL A 302 53.03 10.11 -21.97
C VAL A 302 53.10 9.43 -23.35
N GLN A 303 51.99 9.39 -24.10
CA GLN A 303 51.98 8.83 -25.46
C GLN A 303 52.93 9.59 -26.41
N ASN A 304 52.95 10.92 -26.33
CA ASN A 304 53.87 11.74 -27.12
C ASN A 304 55.33 11.43 -26.79
N LEU A 305 55.69 11.40 -25.50
CA LEU A 305 57.05 11.06 -25.05
C LEU A 305 57.45 9.63 -25.44
N GLN A 306 56.51 8.68 -25.40
CA GLN A 306 56.75 7.32 -25.88
C GLN A 306 57.03 7.30 -27.40
N GLY A 307 56.29 8.11 -28.18
CA GLY A 307 56.53 8.28 -29.61
C GLY A 307 57.91 8.88 -29.93
N GLU A 308 58.34 9.87 -29.15
CA GLU A 308 59.68 10.45 -29.23
C GLU A 308 60.77 9.43 -28.86
N LEU A 309 60.57 8.69 -27.76
CA LEU A 309 61.48 7.63 -27.33
C LEU A 309 61.65 6.57 -28.42
N ASN A 310 60.55 6.09 -29.01
CA ASN A 310 60.58 5.15 -30.12
C ASN A 310 61.35 5.72 -31.33
N THR A 311 61.16 7.00 -31.64
CA THR A 311 61.89 7.68 -32.72
C THR A 311 63.40 7.74 -32.44
N ILE A 312 63.80 8.00 -31.20
CA ILE A 312 65.21 8.02 -30.78
C ILE A 312 65.79 6.61 -30.82
N CYS A 313 65.08 5.58 -30.34
CA CYS A 313 65.51 4.18 -30.43
C CYS A 313 65.78 3.76 -31.88
N VAL A 314 64.84 4.04 -32.80
CA VAL A 314 65.04 3.74 -34.25
C VAL A 314 66.26 4.47 -34.83
N LYS A 315 66.55 5.71 -34.40
CA LYS A 315 67.76 6.44 -34.82
C LYS A 315 69.02 5.81 -34.26
N MET A 316 68.99 5.40 -32.99
CA MET A 316 70.10 4.71 -32.33
C MET A 316 70.39 3.39 -33.03
N ASP A 317 69.39 2.56 -33.31
CA ASP A 317 69.53 1.30 -34.04
C ASP A 317 70.14 1.51 -35.43
N LYS A 318 69.72 2.57 -36.15
CA LYS A 318 70.31 2.95 -37.44
C LYS A 318 71.78 3.36 -37.33
N LEU A 319 72.15 4.14 -36.31
CA LEU A 319 73.54 4.55 -36.09
C LEU A 319 74.40 3.37 -35.65
N THR A 320 73.88 2.51 -34.79
CA THR A 320 74.52 1.26 -34.36
C THR A 320 74.75 0.33 -35.55
N GLY A 321 73.75 0.13 -36.41
CA GLY A 321 73.90 -0.65 -37.64
C GLY A 321 74.89 -0.05 -38.63
N LYS A 322 74.97 1.30 -38.73
CA LYS A 322 76.01 1.98 -39.54
C LYS A 322 77.41 1.80 -38.93
N LYS A 323 77.53 1.94 -37.61
CA LYS A 323 78.78 1.69 -36.89
C LYS A 323 79.25 0.26 -37.14
N GLU A 324 78.36 -0.73 -36.99
CA GLU A 324 78.66 -2.13 -37.22
C GLU A 324 79.12 -2.40 -38.67
N LYS A 325 78.46 -1.80 -39.67
CA LYS A 325 78.92 -1.88 -41.07
C LYS A 325 80.30 -1.25 -41.26
N LEU A 326 80.52 -0.07 -40.69
CA LEU A 326 81.82 0.59 -40.80
C LEU A 326 82.93 -0.25 -40.16
N GLU A 327 82.67 -0.76 -38.95
CA GLU A 327 83.58 -1.55 -38.13
C GLU A 327 83.89 -2.92 -38.74
N LYS A 328 82.89 -3.63 -39.30
CA LYS A 328 83.06 -4.99 -39.83
C LYS A 328 83.42 -5.06 -41.30
N GLU A 329 82.95 -4.12 -42.12
CA GLU A 329 83.12 -4.18 -43.58
C GLU A 329 84.17 -3.18 -44.06
N THR A 330 84.00 -1.89 -43.73
CA THR A 330 84.84 -0.85 -44.35
C THR A 330 86.23 -0.74 -43.73
N ILE A 331 86.35 -0.82 -42.40
CA ILE A 331 87.66 -0.72 -41.73
C ILE A 331 88.57 -1.88 -42.14
N PRO A 332 88.14 -3.16 -42.08
CA PRO A 332 89.00 -4.27 -42.49
C PRO A 332 89.39 -4.21 -43.96
N HIS A 333 88.47 -3.81 -44.86
CA HIS A 333 88.78 -3.61 -46.27
C HIS A 333 89.82 -2.51 -46.51
N LEU A 334 89.74 -1.41 -45.75
CA LEU A 334 90.74 -0.33 -45.82
C LEU A 334 92.08 -0.74 -45.20
N GLU A 335 92.07 -1.50 -44.11
CA GLU A 335 93.28 -2.08 -43.50
C GLU A 335 93.96 -3.07 -44.45
N GLU A 336 93.19 -3.90 -45.16
CA GLU A 336 93.70 -4.81 -46.19
C GLU A 336 94.33 -4.06 -47.36
N LYS A 337 93.66 -3.01 -47.87
CA LYS A 337 94.23 -2.13 -48.90
C LYS A 337 95.50 -1.41 -48.43
N LEU A 338 95.53 -0.94 -47.19
CA LEU A 338 96.73 -0.32 -46.61
C LEU A 338 97.87 -1.32 -46.48
N LYS A 339 97.56 -2.57 -46.13
CA LYS A 339 98.53 -3.65 -46.10
C LYS A 339 99.05 -3.96 -47.50
N GLU A 340 98.17 -4.11 -48.49
CA GLU A 340 98.55 -4.34 -49.90
C GLU A 340 99.42 -3.20 -50.45
N LEU A 341 99.06 -1.94 -50.15
CA LEU A 341 99.87 -0.78 -50.53
C LEU A 341 101.21 -0.76 -49.80
N ARG A 342 101.27 -1.12 -48.50
CA ARG A 342 102.55 -1.25 -47.78
C ARG A 342 103.42 -2.35 -48.38
N ASP A 343 102.87 -3.52 -48.65
CA ASP A 343 103.58 -4.64 -49.28
C ASP A 343 104.05 -4.25 -50.70
N SER A 344 103.25 -3.48 -51.44
CA SER A 344 103.62 -2.94 -52.75
C SER A 344 104.75 -1.90 -52.65
N LEU A 345 104.72 -1.04 -51.63
CA LEU A 345 105.75 -0.05 -51.38
C LEU A 345 107.05 -0.71 -50.91
N GLU A 346 106.98 -1.73 -50.06
CA GLU A 346 108.12 -2.57 -49.67
C GLU A 346 108.75 -3.26 -50.90
N ARG A 347 107.92 -3.83 -51.79
CA ARG A 347 108.41 -4.39 -53.06
C ARG A 347 109.07 -3.34 -53.95
N LEU A 348 108.49 -2.15 -54.06
CA LEU A 348 109.07 -1.03 -54.81
C LEU A 348 110.33 -0.48 -54.17
N GLU A 349 110.43 -0.47 -52.84
CA GLU A 349 111.62 -0.05 -52.11
C GLU A 349 112.75 -1.07 -52.29
N VAL A 350 112.45 -2.37 -52.23
CA VAL A 350 113.39 -3.44 -52.61
C VAL A 350 113.80 -3.29 -54.08
N GLN A 351 112.86 -3.05 -54.99
CA GLN A 351 113.16 -2.85 -56.41
C GLN A 351 113.99 -1.56 -56.66
N ASN A 352 113.72 -0.49 -55.93
CA ASN A 352 114.48 0.76 -56.01
C ASN A 352 115.84 0.65 -55.30
N ASP A 353 115.97 -0.21 -54.29
CA ASP A 353 117.26 -0.52 -53.66
C ASP A 353 118.10 -1.46 -54.52
N ASP A 354 117.47 -2.36 -55.28
CA ASP A 354 118.10 -3.15 -56.35
C ASP A 354 118.53 -2.22 -57.52
N GLU A 355 117.70 -1.26 -57.92
CA GLU A 355 118.05 -0.23 -58.92
C GLU A 355 119.11 0.77 -58.40
N ARG A 356 119.16 1.04 -57.09
CA ARG A 356 120.24 1.81 -56.44
C ARG A 356 121.56 1.05 -56.33
N HIS A 357 121.60 -0.25 -56.61
CA HIS A 357 122.85 -1.00 -56.78
C HIS A 357 123.41 -0.98 -58.22
N ASP A 358 122.69 -0.39 -59.18
CA ASP A 358 123.14 -0.22 -60.57
C ASP A 358 123.29 1.26 -61.03
N GLU A 359 122.88 2.26 -60.24
CA GLU A 359 123.00 3.69 -60.60
C GLU A 359 123.77 4.54 -59.56
N GLU A 360 124.93 4.06 -59.10
CA GLU A 360 125.94 4.88 -58.40
C GLU A 360 126.83 5.61 -59.43
N SER A 361 126.24 6.41 -60.33
CA SER A 361 126.95 7.33 -61.22
C SER A 361 125.97 8.27 -61.94
N HIS A 362 125.92 9.54 -61.52
CA HIS A 362 125.45 10.78 -62.20
C HIS A 362 124.41 11.54 -61.34
N SER A 363 124.86 12.47 -60.51
CA SER A 363 124.97 13.90 -60.85
C SER A 363 123.64 14.70 -60.81
N THR A 364 123.59 15.58 -59.79
CA THR A 364 123.15 16.99 -59.81
C THR A 364 121.67 17.40 -59.73
N ARG A 365 121.40 18.14 -58.65
CA ARG A 365 120.69 19.44 -58.54
C ARG A 365 119.26 19.54 -59.10
N ASN A 366 118.28 19.78 -58.20
CA ASN A 366 117.70 21.13 -58.06
C ASN A 366 116.80 21.27 -56.82
N TRP A 367 117.00 22.39 -56.12
CA TRP A 367 116.17 23.00 -55.08
C TRP A 367 114.95 23.73 -55.69
N VAL A 368 114.07 24.25 -54.82
CA VAL A 368 112.93 25.22 -55.01
C VAL A 368 111.55 24.52 -54.98
N SER A 369 110.50 24.92 -54.24
CA SER A 369 110.22 25.88 -53.15
C SER A 369 108.78 25.63 -52.61
N PRO A 370 108.38 26.23 -51.48
CA PRO A 370 107.22 25.84 -50.67
C PRO A 370 105.93 26.59 -51.03
N ILE A 371 104.76 25.91 -51.08
CA ILE A 371 103.46 26.57 -51.30
C ILE A 371 102.35 26.03 -50.37
N GLN A 372 102.02 26.89 -49.40
CA GLN A 372 100.69 27.34 -48.93
C GLN A 372 99.66 26.37 -48.33
N ARG A 373 99.65 26.42 -46.99
CA ARG A 373 98.47 26.69 -46.14
C ARG A 373 97.46 27.68 -46.78
N PRO A 374 96.15 27.45 -46.61
CA PRO A 374 95.26 28.55 -46.26
C PRO A 374 94.47 28.26 -44.99
N SER A 375 94.49 29.25 -44.11
CA SER A 375 93.63 29.43 -42.94
C SER A 375 92.25 30.02 -43.37
N PRO A 376 91.29 30.22 -42.44
CA PRO A 376 89.85 30.25 -42.71
C PRO A 376 89.29 31.64 -43.03
N GLN A 377 88.23 31.70 -43.85
CA GLN A 377 87.25 32.82 -43.93
C GLN A 377 85.88 32.24 -44.32
N GLN A 378 84.88 32.27 -43.44
CA GLN A 378 83.84 33.30 -43.38
C GLN A 378 83.07 33.56 -44.70
N ARG A 379 81.84 33.04 -44.76
CA ARG A 379 80.60 33.67 -45.29
C ARG A 379 79.44 32.71 -44.99
N SER A 380 78.64 32.98 -43.96
CA SER A 380 77.37 33.73 -44.05
C SER A 380 76.40 33.16 -45.09
N SER A 381 75.36 32.46 -44.62
CA SER A 381 73.99 32.50 -45.15
C SER A 381 73.05 31.89 -44.11
N PHE A 382 72.27 32.74 -43.47
CA PHE A 382 71.06 32.40 -42.71
C PHE A 382 70.04 31.66 -43.61
N PRO A 383 69.12 30.84 -43.05
CA PRO A 383 67.81 31.36 -42.63
C PRO A 383 67.22 30.63 -41.39
N PRO A 384 65.96 30.87 -41.01
CA PRO A 384 65.56 31.81 -39.97
C PRO A 384 65.29 31.15 -38.60
N SER A 385 65.37 32.01 -37.60
CA SER A 385 64.83 31.89 -36.25
C SER A 385 63.42 31.32 -36.19
N ILE A 386 63.24 30.22 -35.45
CA ILE A 386 61.98 29.93 -34.74
C ILE A 386 62.23 30.26 -33.27
N SER A 387 61.45 31.22 -32.80
CA SER A 387 61.39 31.75 -31.45
C SER A 387 61.16 30.67 -30.40
N PHE A 388 62.14 30.43 -29.53
CA PHE A 388 61.86 29.93 -28.19
C PHE A 388 61.50 31.13 -27.30
N GLY A 389 60.19 31.34 -27.16
CA GLY A 389 59.65 32.18 -26.10
C GLY A 389 59.85 31.47 -24.76
N SER A 390 60.91 31.84 -24.04
CA SER A 390 60.95 31.65 -22.59
C SER A 390 60.03 32.68 -21.97
N ASN A 391 58.90 32.24 -21.43
CA ASN A 391 58.20 33.00 -20.41
C ASN A 391 58.61 32.47 -19.04
N ASN A 392 59.28 33.37 -18.35
CA ASN A 392 59.67 33.37 -16.97
C ASN A 392 58.41 33.40 -16.09
N VAL A 393 58.19 32.41 -15.22
CA VAL A 393 57.41 32.59 -13.98
C VAL A 393 58.16 31.90 -12.86
N SER A 394 58.77 32.73 -12.03
CA SER A 394 59.23 32.43 -10.68
C SER A 394 58.12 31.76 -9.86
N GLY A 395 58.42 30.60 -9.30
CA GLY A 395 57.54 29.89 -8.37
C GLY A 395 58.38 29.08 -7.38
N ARG A 396 58.83 29.76 -6.32
CA ARG A 396 59.52 29.22 -5.14
C ARG A 396 58.80 27.97 -4.61
N HIS A 397 59.40 26.78 -4.75
CA HIS A 397 59.00 25.59 -4.00
C HIS A 397 59.80 25.53 -2.69
N VAL A 398 59.08 25.74 -1.58
CA VAL A 398 59.52 25.34 -0.24
C VAL A 398 59.13 23.87 -0.07
N PHE A 399 60.12 23.02 0.18
CA PHE A 399 59.93 21.65 0.64
C PHE A 399 59.20 21.63 1.98
N HIS A 400 58.09 20.91 2.09
CA HIS A 400 57.62 20.30 3.33
C HIS A 400 57.27 18.84 3.02
N SER A 401 57.99 17.92 3.65
CA SER A 401 57.70 16.49 3.67
C SER A 401 56.42 16.21 4.45
N PRO A 402 55.62 15.20 4.08
CA PRO A 402 54.77 14.50 5.03
C PRO A 402 55.45 13.21 5.48
N HIS A 403 55.61 13.12 6.79
CA HIS A 403 56.04 11.95 7.55
C HIS A 403 54.99 10.83 7.41
N LEU A 404 55.43 9.67 6.92
CA LEU A 404 54.76 8.39 7.07
C LEU A 404 55.28 7.75 8.37
N SER A 405 54.50 7.86 9.45
CA SER A 405 54.31 6.79 10.44
C SER A 405 53.20 7.23 11.40
N ASP A 406 52.14 6.43 11.50
CA ASP A 406 51.85 5.69 12.73
C ASP A 406 50.52 4.96 12.58
N PHE A 407 50.66 3.64 12.48
CA PHE A 407 49.64 2.65 12.74
C PHE A 407 49.81 2.27 14.22
N THR A 408 48.84 2.58 15.07
CA THR A 408 48.23 1.68 16.09
C THR A 408 47.42 2.44 17.13
N SER A 409 46.36 1.76 17.58
CA SER A 409 45.65 1.90 18.86
C SER A 409 44.28 2.57 18.85
N TYR A 410 43.26 1.70 18.87
CA TYR A 410 42.11 1.69 19.77
C TYR A 410 41.53 3.02 20.25
N GLY A 411 40.25 3.25 19.93
CA GLY A 411 39.44 4.23 20.64
C GLY A 411 38.07 4.47 20.02
N SER A 412 37.08 3.69 20.44
CA SER A 412 35.69 4.08 20.65
C SER A 412 34.97 4.99 19.64
N SER A 413 34.02 4.37 18.93
CA SER A 413 32.61 4.76 18.91
C SER A 413 32.27 6.24 19.08
N ASN A 414 31.90 6.92 18.00
CA ASN A 414 30.84 7.94 18.02
C ASN A 414 30.25 8.15 16.62
N ILE A 415 29.28 7.30 16.31
CA ILE A 415 28.28 7.56 15.27
C ILE A 415 27.31 8.60 15.88
N PRO A 416 27.04 9.75 15.25
CA PRO A 416 25.90 10.56 15.65
C PRO A 416 24.64 9.82 15.18
N ALA A 417 24.07 9.03 16.09
CA ALA A 417 22.73 8.50 15.95
C ALA A 417 21.75 9.68 16.00
N LEU A 418 21.37 10.21 14.84
CA LEU A 418 20.18 11.02 14.69
C LEU A 418 19.11 10.16 14.03
N LEU A 419 18.43 9.35 14.86
CA LEU A 419 17.09 8.79 14.70
C LEU A 419 16.86 7.77 15.82
N SER A 420 16.46 8.24 17.01
CA SER A 420 15.77 7.41 18.00
C SER A 420 15.24 8.28 19.15
N SER A 421 14.10 8.93 18.94
CA SER A 421 13.28 9.43 20.04
C SER A 421 11.81 9.27 19.68
N TYR A 422 11.37 8.01 19.62
CA TYR A 422 9.94 7.68 19.63
C TYR A 422 9.73 6.31 20.27
N SER A 423 9.93 6.23 21.59
CA SER A 423 9.21 5.29 22.46
C SER A 423 9.59 5.54 23.91
N GLN A 424 8.67 6.09 24.69
CA GLN A 424 8.32 5.67 26.07
C GLN A 424 7.44 6.75 26.68
N ASN A 425 6.13 6.58 26.50
CA ASN A 425 5.11 7.04 27.44
C ASN A 425 3.94 6.08 27.31
N LEU A 426 4.14 4.88 27.85
CA LEU A 426 3.03 4.04 28.31
C LEU A 426 2.51 4.69 29.59
N PRO A 427 1.23 5.09 29.68
CA PRO A 427 0.64 5.39 30.97
C PRO A 427 0.59 4.10 31.77
N SER A 428 1.33 4.08 32.88
CA SER A 428 1.17 3.10 33.94
C SER A 428 -0.30 3.03 34.30
N ARG A 429 -0.90 1.88 34.00
CA ARG A 429 -2.25 1.52 34.40
C ARG A 429 -2.20 1.29 35.91
N ASP A 430 -2.43 2.36 36.66
CA ASP A 430 -2.61 2.33 38.09
C ASP A 430 -3.82 1.43 38.40
N SER A 431 -3.55 0.29 39.01
CA SER A 431 -4.54 -0.64 39.50
C SER A 431 -5.14 -0.09 40.78
N GLY A 432 -6.03 0.89 40.64
CA GLY A 432 -6.96 1.32 41.68
C GLY A 432 -7.98 0.21 41.95
N LYS A 433 -7.66 -0.66 42.92
CA LYS A 433 -8.65 -1.49 43.62
C LYS A 433 -9.49 -0.58 44.50
N ASP A 434 -10.55 0.00 43.95
CA ASP A 434 -11.61 0.55 44.78
C ASP A 434 -12.65 -0.53 45.06
N HIS A 435 -12.59 -1.03 46.30
CA HIS A 435 -13.67 -1.74 46.95
C HIS A 435 -14.93 -0.86 47.00
N PRO A 436 -16.11 -1.36 46.60
CA PRO A 436 -17.36 -0.74 47.00
C PRO A 436 -17.58 -1.07 48.47
N GLN A 437 -17.43 -0.06 49.35
CA GLN A 437 -18.02 -0.16 50.68
C GLN A 437 -19.54 -0.19 50.54
N HIS A 438 -20.10 -1.34 50.90
CA HIS A 438 -21.47 -1.48 51.36
C HIS A 438 -21.71 -0.47 52.50
N SER A 439 -22.48 0.58 52.23
CA SER A 439 -23.20 1.31 53.27
C SER A 439 -24.67 0.92 53.18
N SER A 440 -25.02 -0.07 54.00
CA SER A 440 -26.37 -0.29 54.47
C SER A 440 -26.80 0.89 55.35
N SER A 441 -27.93 1.50 55.00
CA SER A 441 -28.80 2.31 55.86
C SER A 441 -30.11 2.39 55.08
N GLU A 442 -31.15 1.60 55.32
CA GLU A 442 -31.88 1.36 56.57
C GLU A 442 -32.28 2.66 57.26
N GLN A 443 -33.42 3.23 56.82
CA GLN A 443 -34.40 3.99 57.61
C GLN A 443 -35.60 4.24 56.68
N GLN A 444 -36.70 3.48 56.79
CA GLN A 444 -37.83 3.78 57.68
C GLN A 444 -38.25 5.26 57.62
N ASN A 445 -39.16 5.59 56.69
CA ASN A 445 -40.55 5.96 57.01
C ASN A 445 -41.40 6.01 55.73
#